data_AF-A0A1G9FL65-F1
#
_entry.id   AF-A0A1G9FL65-F1
#
_cell.length_a   1.000
_cell.length_b   1.000
_cell.length_c   1.000
_cell.angle_alpha   90.00
_cell.angle_beta   90.00
_cell.angle_gamma   90.00
#
_symmetry.space_group_name_H-M   'P 1'
#
loop_
_entity.id
_entity.type
_entity.pdbx_description
1 polymer ?
#
loop_
_entity_poly.entity_id
_entity_poly.type
_entity_poly.pdbx_seq_one_letter_code
_entity_poly.pdbx_strand_id
1 'polypeptide(L)' 'MDLTLNTDIGKVNVRVAAWIENKGRILVSQFPDGVVSLP' A
#
# COMPACT_ATOMS: atom_id res chain seq x y z
N MET A 1 4.34 6.63 0.04
CA MET A 1 3.60 7.88 -0.23
C MET A 1 2.40 7.47 -1.05
N ASP A 2 1.19 7.76 -0.57
CA ASP A 2 -0.03 7.39 -1.27
C ASP A 2 -0.37 8.46 -2.30
N LEU A 3 -0.85 8.05 -3.48
CA LEU A 3 -1.36 8.97 -4.49
C LEU A 3 -2.87 9.09 -4.35
N THR A 4 -3.35 10.22 -3.83
CA THR A 4 -4.78 10.53 -3.79
C THR A 4 -5.16 11.36 -5.02
N LEU A 5 -6.09 10.85 -5.82
CA LEU A 5 -6.70 11.54 -6.95
C LEU A 5 -8.09 12.01 -6.55
N ASN A 6 -8.37 13.30 -6.72
CA ASN A 6 -9.72 13.84 -6.57
C ASN A 6 -10.39 13.81 -7.95
N THR A 7 -11.55 13.16 -8.05
CA THR A 7 -12.38 13.11 -9.25
C THR A 7 -13.68 13.90 -9.02
N ASP A 8 -14.42 14.14 -10.09
CA ASP A 8 -15.75 14.74 -10.07
C ASP A 8 -16.79 13.89 -9.32
N ILE A 9 -16.57 12.58 -9.24
CA ILE A 9 -17.44 11.62 -8.53
C ILE A 9 -16.94 11.20 -7.15
N GLY A 10 -15.75 11.64 -6.71
CA GLY A 10 -15.23 11.27 -5.39
C GLY A 10 -13.70 11.28 -5.26
N LYS A 11 -13.18 10.41 -4.39
CA LYS A 11 -11.74 10.29 -4.13
C LYS A 11 -11.25 8.88 -4.44
N VAL A 12 -10.15 8.79 -5.18
CA VAL A 12 -9.45 7.53 -5.46
C VAL A 12 -8.09 7.57 -4.76
N ASN A 13 -7.83 6.59 -3.90
CA ASN A 13 -6.53 6.43 -3.24
C ASN A 13 -5.77 5.28 -3.89
N VAL A 14 -4.66 5.60 -4.57
CA VAL A 14 -3.76 4.64 -5.20
C VAL A 14 -2.57 4.41 -4.28
N ARG A 15 -2.36 3.15 -3.90
CA ARG A 15 -1.24 2.70 -3.07
C ARG A 15 -0.44 1.65 -3.83
N VAL A 16 0.88 1.78 -3.82
CA VAL A 16 1.79 0.78 -4.40
C VAL A 16 2.32 -0.07 -3.25
N ALA A 17 2.16 -1.39 -3.37
CA ALA A 17 2.75 -2.38 -2.50
C ALA A 17 3.72 -3.25 -3.30
N ALA A 18 4.82 -3.65 -2.68
CA ALA A 18 5.77 -4.59 -3.26
C ALA A 18 5.71 -5.90 -2.46
N TRP A 19 5.60 -7.02 -3.17
CA TRP A 19 5.82 -8.34 -2.57
C TRP A 19 7.32 -8.64 -2.63
N ILE A 20 7.96 -8.73 -1.47
CA ILE A 20 9.36 -9.13 -1.38
C ILE A 20 9.44 -10.38 -0.51
N GLU A 21 9.87 -11.48 -1.12
CA GLU A 21 10.13 -12.72 -0.40
C GLU A 21 11.63 -12.92 -0.19
N ASN A 22 12.03 -13.28 1.02
CA ASN A 22 13.41 -13.61 1.34
C ASN A 22 13.45 -14.78 2.34
N LYS A 23 14.10 -15.89 1.95
CA LYS A 23 14.24 -17.11 2.77
C LYS A 23 12.91 -17.63 3.33
N GLY A 24 11.86 -17.66 2.49
CA GLY A 24 10.51 -18.12 2.87
C GLY A 24 9.76 -17.19 3.82
N ARG A 25 10.22 -15.95 3.98
CA ARG A 25 9.53 -14.90 4.74
C ARG A 25 9.12 -13.78 3.79
N ILE A 26 7.85 -13.37 3.90
CA ILE A 26 7.33 -12.19 3.20
C ILE A 26 7.72 -10.96 4.02
N LEU A 27 8.36 -9.98 3.38
CA LEU A 27 8.60 -8.68 3.95
C LEU A 27 7.37 -7.81 3.66
N VAL A 28 6.67 -7.42 4.72
CA VAL A 28 5.53 -6.49 4.65
C VAL A 28 5.99 -5.08 4.99
N SER A 29 5.44 -4.09 4.28
CA SER A 29 5.61 -2.68 4.64
C SER A 29 4.39 -2.22 5.43
N GLN A 30 4.63 -1.60 6.57
CA GLN A 30 3.58 -0.90 7.32
C GLN A 30 3.48 0.53 6.79
N PHE A 31 2.27 0.95 6.42
CA PHE A 31 2.01 2.34 6.06
C PHE A 31 2.00 3.22 7.32
N PRO A 32 2.28 4.54 7.20
CA PRO A 32 2.30 5.46 8.35
C PRO A 32 0.96 5.57 9.10
N ASP A 33 -0.15 5.21 8.46
CA ASP A 33 -1.49 5.13 9.06
C ASP A 33 -1.71 3.83 9.85
N GLY A 34 -0.66 3.02 10.01
CA GLY A 34 -0.69 1.75 10.73
C GLY A 34 -1.24 0.59 9.92
N VAL A 35 -1.76 0.83 8.71
CA VAL A 35 -2.27 -0.22 7.83
C VAL A 35 -1.09 -1.07 7.35
N VAL A 36 -1.18 -2.38 7.53
CA VAL A 36 -0.19 -3.32 6.99
C VAL A 36 -0.65 -3.75 5.61
N SER A 37 0.20 -3.58 4.60
CA SER A 37 0.00 -4.26 3.32
C SER A 37 0.27 -5.74 3.53
N LEU A 38 -0.79 -6.52 3.75
CA LEU A 38 -0.72 -7.98 3.69
C LEU A 38 -0.70 -8.44 2.22
N PRO A 39 -0.24 -9.67 1.93
CA PRO A 39 -0.42 -10.31 0.62
C PRO A 39 -1.90 -10.39 0.22
#